data_AF-A0A973R2V5-F1
#
_entry.id   AF-A0A973R2V5-F1
#
_cell.length_a   1.000
_cell.length_b   1.000
_cell.length_c   1.000
_cell.angle_alpha   90.00
_cell.angle_beta   90.00
_cell.angle_gamma   90.00
#
_symmetry.space_group_name_H-M   'P 1'
#
loop_
_entity.id
_entity.type
_entity.pdbx_description
1 polymer ?
#
loop_
_entity_poly.entity_id
_entity_poly.type
_entity_poly.pdbx_seq_one_letter_code
_entity_poly.pdbx_strand_id
1 'polypeptide(L)'
;GAAEFAALDEAGAARRLSAGLAELAALGIEPAGFHPPGWLASPGSYKALSRVGLRYTTSHLFVHDLITERRHTLPALSHRPGGRGEAFGASLMRKSAAAMTRSGRSFRVALHPDDLDRAGLRETTLAVIDDALAAGYRAGTYSGLVMSAAAVAA
;
A
#
# COMPACT_ATOMS: atom_id res chain seq x y z
N GLY A 1 10.86 13.30 -3.92
CA GLY A 1 11.70 12.16 -3.49
C GLY A 1 10.98 11.33 -2.43
N ALA A 2 11.52 10.17 -2.02
CA ALA A 2 10.82 9.23 -1.11
C ALA A 2 10.40 9.81 0.25
N ALA A 3 10.94 10.96 0.68
CA ALA A 3 10.58 11.63 1.93
C ALA A 3 9.80 12.95 1.72
N GLU A 4 9.27 13.19 0.52
CA GLU A 4 8.65 14.46 0.16
C GLU A 4 7.52 14.89 1.11
N PHE A 5 6.66 13.95 1.51
CA PHE A 5 5.57 14.21 2.47
C PHE A 5 6.01 14.09 3.94
N ALA A 6 7.25 13.68 4.20
CA ALA A 6 7.73 13.44 5.57
C ALA A 6 7.95 14.75 6.35
N ALA A 7 8.17 15.87 5.67
CA ALA A 7 8.54 17.15 6.29
C ALA A 7 7.52 18.28 6.05
N LEU A 8 6.46 18.05 5.26
CA LEU A 8 5.48 19.09 4.94
C LEU A 8 4.55 19.38 6.12
N ASP A 9 4.14 20.64 6.26
CA ASP A 9 2.98 21.00 7.07
C ASP A 9 1.68 20.66 6.32
N GLU A 10 0.53 20.85 6.98
CA GLU A 10 -0.77 20.52 6.39
C GLU A 10 -1.04 21.34 5.13
N ALA A 11 -0.77 22.65 5.15
CA ALA A 11 -1.03 23.54 4.02
C ALA A 11 -0.16 23.20 2.80
N GLY A 12 1.14 22.93 3.03
CA GLY A 12 2.08 22.51 1.99
C GLY A 12 1.72 21.15 1.39
N ALA A 13 1.36 20.19 2.25
CA ALA A 13 0.90 18.88 1.79
C ALA A 13 -0.40 18.99 0.98
N ALA A 14 -1.38 19.76 1.45
CA ALA A 14 -2.66 19.95 0.76
C ALA A 14 -2.47 20.55 -0.64
N ARG A 15 -1.65 21.62 -0.76
CA ARG A 15 -1.35 22.21 -2.07
C ARG A 15 -0.75 21.19 -3.03
N ARG A 16 0.21 20.38 -2.56
CA ARG A 16 0.90 19.41 -3.41
C ARG A 16 0.00 18.23 -3.78
N LEU A 17 -0.83 17.75 -2.85
CA LEU A 17 -1.83 16.72 -3.12
C LEU A 17 -2.85 17.21 -4.14
N SER A 18 -3.43 18.40 -3.96
CA SER A 18 -4.38 18.97 -4.91
C SER A 18 -3.81 19.11 -6.32
N ALA A 19 -2.53 19.52 -6.44
CA ALA A 19 -1.85 19.60 -7.73
C ALA A 19 -1.75 18.22 -8.40
N GLY A 20 -1.26 17.20 -7.67
CA GLY A 20 -1.16 15.84 -8.20
C GLY A 20 -2.53 15.22 -8.53
N LEU A 21 -3.56 15.51 -7.74
CA LEU A 21 -4.93 15.08 -8.03
C LEU A 21 -5.47 15.73 -9.31
N ALA A 22 -5.19 17.01 -9.54
CA ALA A 22 -5.58 17.70 -10.76
C ALA A 22 -4.86 17.13 -12.00
N GLU A 23 -3.58 16.77 -11.89
CA GLU A 23 -2.84 16.10 -12.97
C GLU A 23 -3.43 14.73 -13.31
N LEU A 24 -3.77 13.92 -12.30
CA LEU A 24 -4.43 12.63 -12.51
C LEU A 24 -5.84 12.78 -13.10
N ALA A 25 -6.61 13.76 -12.62
CA ALA A 25 -7.94 14.05 -13.14
C ALA A 25 -7.91 14.48 -14.62
N ALA A 26 -6.89 15.24 -15.04
CA ALA A 26 -6.69 15.60 -16.44
C ALA A 26 -6.45 14.36 -17.35
N LEU A 27 -6.03 13.24 -16.77
CA LEU A 27 -5.89 11.94 -17.44
C LEU A 27 -7.11 11.01 -17.24
N GLY A 28 -8.18 11.51 -16.61
CA GLY A 28 -9.37 10.72 -16.29
C GLY A 28 -9.18 9.72 -15.14
N ILE A 29 -8.16 9.93 -14.30
CA ILE A 29 -7.85 9.08 -13.15
C ILE A 29 -8.28 9.79 -11.86
N GLU A 30 -9.23 9.18 -11.15
CA GLU A 30 -9.72 9.69 -9.86
C GLU A 30 -9.31 8.73 -8.73
N PRO A 31 -8.15 8.95 -8.08
CA PRO A 31 -7.68 8.05 -7.04
C PRO A 31 -8.49 8.20 -5.76
N ALA A 32 -8.97 7.08 -5.21
CA ALA A 32 -9.64 7.08 -3.91
C ALA A 32 -8.67 7.14 -2.72
N GLY A 33 -7.37 6.93 -2.92
CA GLY A 33 -6.43 6.89 -1.80
C GLY A 33 -5.01 7.25 -2.17
N PHE A 34 -4.19 7.38 -1.14
CA PHE A 34 -2.82 7.86 -1.26
C PHE A 34 -1.82 6.87 -0.67
N HIS A 35 -0.72 6.66 -1.38
CA HIS A 35 0.39 5.83 -0.93
C HIS A 35 1.60 6.74 -0.67
N PRO A 36 1.91 7.08 0.59
CA PRO A 36 3.03 7.95 0.88
C PRO A 36 4.32 7.34 0.33
N PRO A 37 5.16 8.10 -0.38
CA PRO A 37 6.47 7.61 -0.82
C PRO A 37 7.26 7.06 0.37
N GLY A 38 7.80 5.84 0.23
CA GLY A 38 8.49 5.15 1.32
C GLY A 38 7.65 4.89 2.58
N TRP A 39 6.32 5.02 2.52
CA TRP A 39 5.41 5.06 3.67
C TRP A 39 5.71 6.18 4.68
N LEU A 40 6.33 7.27 4.21
CA LEU A 40 6.71 8.42 5.03
C LEU A 40 5.78 9.60 4.77
N ALA A 41 5.07 10.02 5.83
CA ALA A 41 4.24 11.22 5.84
C ALA A 41 4.26 11.85 7.23
N SER A 42 4.36 13.19 7.29
CA SER A 42 4.24 13.96 8.53
C SER A 42 2.80 13.92 9.07
N PRO A 43 2.58 14.25 10.36
CA PRO A 43 1.23 14.45 10.88
C PRO A 43 0.41 15.48 10.10
N GLY A 44 1.05 16.57 9.64
CA GLY A 44 0.41 17.57 8.79
C GLY A 44 -0.03 17.00 7.44
N SER A 45 0.81 16.16 6.82
CA SER A 45 0.45 15.47 5.58
C SER A 45 -0.73 14.53 5.77
N TYR A 46 -0.79 13.76 6.86
CA TYR A 46 -1.95 12.91 7.14
C TYR A 46 -3.26 13.71 7.27
N LYS A 47 -3.24 14.87 7.95
CA LYS A 47 -4.41 15.76 8.04
C LYS A 47 -4.84 16.28 6.66
N ALA A 48 -3.87 16.62 5.81
CA ALA A 48 -4.14 17.11 4.48
C ALA A 48 -4.85 16.08 3.59
N LEU A 49 -4.62 14.76 3.78
CA LEU A 49 -5.25 13.71 2.97
C LEU A 49 -6.78 13.75 3.07
N SER A 50 -7.33 13.85 4.28
CA SER A 50 -8.78 13.95 4.47
C SER A 50 -9.33 15.26 3.89
N ARG A 51 -8.57 16.36 4.03
CA ARG A 51 -8.97 17.68 3.52
C ARG A 51 -9.10 17.71 1.99
N VAL A 52 -8.27 16.96 1.27
CA VAL A 52 -8.34 16.87 -0.20
C VAL A 52 -9.30 15.77 -0.69
N GLY A 53 -10.07 15.14 0.21
CA GLY A 53 -11.13 14.20 -0.15
C GLY A 53 -10.67 12.75 -0.38
N LEU A 54 -9.46 12.38 0.03
CA LEU A 54 -9.00 11.00 -0.10
C LEU A 54 -9.68 10.08 0.92
N ARG A 55 -10.08 8.88 0.49
CA ARG A 55 -10.80 7.88 1.28
C ARG A 55 -9.89 7.09 2.21
N TYR A 56 -8.66 6.78 1.76
CA TYR A 56 -7.72 5.97 2.52
C TYR A 56 -6.26 6.37 2.27
N THR A 57 -5.39 5.93 3.17
CA THR A 57 -3.94 5.94 2.99
C THR A 57 -3.32 4.63 3.45
N THR A 58 -2.02 4.44 3.20
CA THR A 58 -1.33 3.21 3.61
C THR A 58 -0.03 3.50 4.35
N SER A 59 0.34 2.61 5.25
CA SER A 59 1.68 2.51 5.84
C SER A 59 2.30 1.14 5.53
N HIS A 60 3.45 0.83 6.11
CA HIS A 60 4.01 -0.53 6.04
C HIS A 60 3.10 -1.59 6.66
N LEU A 61 2.33 -1.25 7.70
CA LEU A 61 1.56 -2.23 8.48
C LEU A 61 0.05 -2.15 8.28
N PHE A 62 -0.45 -1.01 7.80
CA PHE A 62 -1.88 -0.72 7.80
C PHE A 62 -2.36 -0.15 6.47
N VAL A 63 -3.63 -0.41 6.18
CA VAL A 63 -4.47 0.46 5.36
C VAL A 63 -5.31 1.27 6.34
N HIS A 64 -5.25 2.60 6.24
CA HIS A 64 -5.95 3.52 7.12
C HIS A 64 -7.12 4.14 6.38
N ASP A 65 -8.31 3.84 6.86
CA ASP A 65 -9.55 4.50 6.47
C ASP A 65 -9.57 5.91 7.05
N LEU A 66 -9.60 6.94 6.19
CA LEU A 66 -9.51 8.34 6.61
C LEU A 66 -10.86 8.95 7.02
N ILE A 67 -11.97 8.23 6.82
CA ILE A 67 -13.33 8.71 7.14
C ILE A 67 -13.80 8.11 8.47
N THR A 68 -13.61 6.80 8.66
CA THR A 68 -13.97 6.09 9.89
C THR A 68 -12.81 5.98 10.87
N GLU A 69 -11.63 6.48 10.49
CA GLU A 69 -10.36 6.36 11.25
C GLU A 69 -9.92 4.92 11.56
N ARG A 70 -10.50 3.94 10.85
CA ARG A 70 -10.22 2.52 11.08
C ARG A 70 -8.89 2.12 10.47
N ARG A 71 -8.07 1.37 11.21
CA ARG A 71 -6.84 0.77 10.71
C ARG A 71 -7.03 -0.72 10.45
N HIS A 72 -6.89 -1.12 9.20
CA HIS A 72 -6.87 -2.51 8.80
C HIS A 72 -5.43 -3.02 8.83
N THR A 73 -5.13 -3.98 9.70
CA THR A 73 -3.80 -4.60 9.83
C THR A 73 -3.52 -5.50 8.64
N LEU A 74 -2.87 -4.94 7.63
CA LEU A 74 -2.42 -5.65 6.44
C LEU A 74 -0.95 -5.25 6.18
N PRO A 75 0.03 -5.95 6.76
CA PRO A 75 1.44 -5.75 6.46
C PRO A 75 1.74 -5.79 4.96
N ALA A 76 2.55 -4.86 4.46
CA ALA A 76 3.09 -4.86 3.11
C ALA A 76 4.36 -5.69 3.08
N LEU A 77 4.32 -6.80 2.36
CA LEU A 77 5.48 -7.63 2.04
C LEU A 77 6.08 -7.12 0.74
N SER A 78 7.38 -6.81 0.77
CA SER A 78 8.15 -6.35 -0.38
C SER A 78 9.54 -6.96 -0.32
N HIS A 79 10.13 -7.17 -1.50
CA HIS A 79 11.57 -7.28 -1.66
C HIS A 79 12.06 -6.05 -2.43
N ARG A 80 13.36 -5.96 -2.69
CA ARG A 80 13.92 -4.88 -3.52
C ARG A 80 14.92 -5.45 -4.50
N PRO A 81 15.06 -4.85 -5.69
CA PRO A 81 16.00 -5.29 -6.70
C PRO A 81 17.40 -4.73 -6.42
N GLY A 82 18.42 -5.51 -6.76
CA GLY A 82 19.81 -5.08 -6.76
C GLY A 82 20.54 -5.24 -5.42
N GLY A 83 21.75 -5.78 -5.50
CA GLY A 83 22.66 -5.95 -4.35
C GLY A 83 22.68 -7.37 -3.79
N ARG A 84 23.62 -7.61 -2.86
CA ARG A 84 23.86 -8.95 -2.26
C ARG A 84 22.69 -9.46 -1.41
N GLY A 85 21.72 -8.61 -1.09
CA GLY A 85 20.56 -8.93 -0.26
C GLY A 85 19.30 -9.34 -1.03
N GLU A 86 19.30 -9.32 -2.36
CA GLU A 86 18.11 -9.60 -3.20
C GLU A 86 17.48 -10.97 -2.89
N ALA A 87 18.29 -12.04 -2.96
CA ALA A 87 17.82 -13.40 -2.66
C ALA A 87 17.38 -13.56 -1.20
N PHE A 88 18.03 -12.85 -0.28
CA PHE A 88 17.64 -12.85 1.13
C PHE A 88 16.28 -12.16 1.33
N GLY A 89 16.06 -11.00 0.70
CA GLY A 89 14.79 -10.29 0.73
C GLY A 89 13.65 -11.10 0.13
N ALA A 90 13.88 -11.74 -1.01
CA ALA A 90 12.93 -12.66 -1.65
C ALA A 90 12.57 -13.85 -0.72
N SER A 91 13.58 -14.46 -0.10
CA SER A 91 13.36 -15.55 0.88
C SER A 91 12.58 -15.09 2.11
N LEU A 92 12.89 -13.90 2.64
CA LEU A 92 12.20 -13.33 3.79
C LEU A 92 10.74 -13.01 3.48
N MET A 93 10.46 -12.45 2.29
CA MET A 93 9.09 -12.23 1.82
C MET A 93 8.30 -13.55 1.78
N ARG A 94 8.85 -14.61 1.17
CA ARG A 94 8.16 -15.90 1.08
C ARG A 94 7.90 -16.53 2.46
N LYS A 95 8.89 -16.51 3.36
CA LYS A 95 8.74 -16.99 4.73
C LYS A 95 7.67 -16.22 5.51
N SER A 96 7.64 -14.89 5.33
CA SER A 96 6.66 -14.02 5.99
C SER A 96 5.26 -14.30 5.46
N ALA A 97 5.08 -14.40 4.14
CA ALA A 97 3.80 -14.75 3.53
C ALA A 97 3.29 -16.12 4.01
N ALA A 98 4.16 -17.13 4.06
CA ALA A 98 3.80 -18.46 4.57
C ALA A 98 3.39 -18.43 6.05
N ALA A 99 4.08 -17.65 6.88
CA ALA A 99 3.71 -17.48 8.29
C ALA A 99 2.36 -16.75 8.47
N MET A 100 2.10 -15.73 7.66
CA MET A 100 0.83 -15.00 7.69
C MET A 100 -0.33 -15.86 7.18
N THR A 101 -0.10 -16.63 6.11
CA THR A 101 -1.07 -17.59 5.56
C THR A 101 -1.43 -18.65 6.60
N ARG A 102 -0.44 -19.26 7.27
CA ARG A 102 -0.68 -20.24 8.33
C ARG A 102 -1.44 -19.69 9.54
N SER A 103 -1.34 -18.39 9.80
CA SER A 103 -2.03 -17.72 10.91
C SER A 103 -3.34 -17.06 10.51
N GLY A 104 -3.80 -17.24 9.26
CA GLY A 104 -5.03 -16.63 8.73
C GLY A 104 -4.99 -15.12 8.63
N ARG A 105 -3.79 -14.50 8.65
CA ARG A 105 -3.64 -13.04 8.60
C ARG A 105 -3.60 -12.56 7.16
N SER A 106 -4.33 -11.50 6.86
CA SER A 106 -4.27 -10.80 5.58
C SER A 106 -2.97 -10.00 5.45
N PHE A 107 -2.45 -9.89 4.22
CA PHE A 107 -1.24 -9.14 3.90
C PHE A 107 -1.37 -8.50 2.51
N ARG A 108 -0.45 -7.60 2.21
CA ARG A 108 -0.31 -6.96 0.90
C ARG A 108 1.01 -7.38 0.28
N VAL A 109 1.03 -7.50 -1.03
CA VAL A 109 2.24 -7.65 -1.82
C VAL A 109 2.52 -6.29 -2.46
N ALA A 110 3.62 -5.65 -2.06
CA ALA A 110 4.07 -4.37 -2.60
C ALA A 110 5.19 -4.61 -3.60
N LEU A 111 5.00 -4.09 -4.81
CA LEU A 111 5.90 -4.28 -5.95
C LEU A 111 6.32 -2.92 -6.51
N HIS A 112 7.60 -2.81 -6.82
CA HIS A 112 8.13 -1.76 -7.68
C HIS A 112 8.21 -2.27 -9.13
N PRO A 113 8.01 -1.44 -10.16
CA PRO A 113 8.16 -1.87 -11.55
C PRO A 113 9.47 -2.63 -11.83
N ASP A 114 10.59 -2.12 -11.33
CA ASP A 114 11.92 -2.75 -11.45
C ASP A 114 11.99 -4.19 -10.88
N ASP A 115 11.12 -4.55 -9.92
CA ASP A 115 11.05 -5.92 -9.40
C ASP A 115 10.58 -6.90 -10.47
N LEU A 116 9.75 -6.43 -11.41
CA LEU A 116 9.15 -7.23 -12.46
C LEU A 116 10.14 -7.56 -13.57
N ASP A 117 11.19 -6.75 -13.75
CA ASP A 117 12.24 -7.00 -14.74
C ASP A 117 13.21 -8.12 -14.30
N ARG A 118 13.25 -8.43 -13.00
CA ARG A 118 14.10 -9.48 -12.44
C ARG A 118 13.33 -10.78 -12.27
N ALA A 119 13.61 -11.76 -13.14
CA ALA A 119 12.88 -13.03 -13.19
C ALA A 119 12.71 -13.71 -11.82
N GLY A 120 13.78 -13.84 -11.03
CA GLY A 120 13.71 -14.50 -9.72
C GLY A 120 12.82 -13.76 -8.69
N LEU A 121 12.79 -12.42 -8.73
CA LEU A 121 11.92 -11.62 -7.87
C LEU A 121 10.46 -11.74 -8.30
N ARG A 122 10.22 -11.61 -9.61
CA ARG A 122 8.89 -11.81 -10.22
C ARG A 122 8.33 -13.19 -9.91
N GLU A 123 9.11 -14.25 -10.11
CA GLU A 123 8.72 -15.64 -9.81
C GLU A 123 8.45 -15.85 -8.32
N THR A 124 9.27 -15.26 -7.44
CA THR A 124 9.02 -15.32 -5.99
C THR A 124 7.69 -14.66 -5.62
N THR A 125 7.40 -13.50 -6.19
CA THR A 125 6.13 -12.79 -5.98
C THR A 125 4.95 -13.63 -6.47
N LEU A 126 5.03 -14.18 -7.68
CA LEU A 126 3.97 -15.03 -8.24
C LEU A 126 3.74 -16.26 -7.36
N ALA A 127 4.79 -16.95 -6.92
CA ALA A 127 4.65 -18.08 -6.01
C ALA A 127 3.98 -17.70 -4.68
N VAL A 128 4.28 -16.53 -4.12
CA VAL A 128 3.60 -16.02 -2.91
C VAL A 128 2.10 -15.79 -3.15
N ILE A 129 1.73 -15.26 -4.31
CA ILE A 129 0.33 -15.03 -4.70
C ILE A 129 -0.38 -16.37 -4.89
N ASP A 130 0.21 -17.29 -5.64
CA ASP A 130 -0.35 -18.61 -5.91
C ASP A 130 -0.54 -19.42 -4.61
N ASP A 131 0.47 -19.43 -3.72
CA ASP A 131 0.41 -20.10 -2.41
C ASP A 131 -0.75 -19.54 -1.56
N ALA A 132 -0.98 -18.22 -1.58
CA ALA A 132 -2.06 -17.57 -0.83
C ALA A 132 -3.45 -17.89 -1.41
N LEU A 133 -3.59 -17.83 -2.74
CA LEU A 133 -4.84 -18.17 -3.44
C LEU A 133 -5.21 -19.64 -3.21
N ALA A 134 -4.24 -20.55 -3.29
CA ALA A 134 -4.42 -21.97 -2.99
C ALA A 134 -4.86 -22.20 -1.53
N ALA A 135 -4.43 -21.35 -0.60
CA ALA A 135 -4.88 -21.34 0.79
C ALA A 135 -6.26 -20.69 1.02
N GLY A 136 -6.96 -20.28 -0.04
CA GLY A 136 -8.32 -19.75 0.02
C GLY A 136 -8.41 -18.23 0.20
N TYR A 137 -7.30 -17.50 0.08
CA TYR A 137 -7.32 -16.03 0.13
C TYR A 137 -8.02 -15.46 -1.09
N ARG A 138 -8.61 -14.26 -0.94
CA ARG A 138 -9.21 -13.50 -2.04
C ARG A 138 -8.41 -12.25 -2.32
N ALA A 139 -8.09 -12.03 -3.59
CA ALA A 139 -7.52 -10.76 -4.04
C ALA A 139 -8.56 -9.64 -3.89
N GLY A 140 -8.10 -8.42 -3.61
CA GLY A 140 -8.96 -7.27 -3.45
C GLY A 140 -8.18 -5.96 -3.57
N THR A 141 -8.92 -4.86 -3.69
CA THR A 141 -8.36 -3.51 -3.74
C THR A 141 -8.48 -2.84 -2.37
N TYR A 142 -7.65 -1.82 -2.12
CA TYR A 142 -7.77 -1.01 -0.91
C TYR A 142 -9.13 -0.30 -0.83
N SER A 143 -9.63 0.23 -1.96
CA SER A 143 -10.96 0.81 -2.04
C SER A 143 -12.04 -0.20 -1.65
N GLY A 144 -11.98 -1.43 -2.19
CA GLY A 144 -12.91 -2.50 -1.83
C GLY A 144 -12.85 -2.83 -0.34
N LEU A 145 -11.66 -2.89 0.25
CA LEU A 145 -11.47 -3.13 1.69
C LEU A 145 -12.12 -2.04 2.57
N VAL A 146 -11.89 -0.76 2.27
CA VAL A 146 -12.39 0.36 3.09
C VAL A 146 -13.86 0.69 2.82
N MET A 147 -14.37 0.39 1.62
CA MET A 147 -15.77 0.65 1.26
C MET A 147 -16.70 -0.50 1.63
N SER A 148 -16.25 -1.77 1.58
CA SER A 148 -17.06 -2.92 2.03
C SER A 148 -17.30 -2.91 3.54
N ALA A 149 -16.35 -2.37 4.32
CA ALA A 149 -16.50 -2.20 5.76
C ALA A 149 -17.60 -1.19 6.14
N ALA A 150 -17.97 -0.28 5.24
CA ALA A 150 -19.05 0.69 5.47
C ALA A 150 -20.45 0.06 5.32
N ALA A 151 -20.58 -1.09 4.65
CA ALA A 151 -21.88 -1.74 4.41
C ALA A 151 -22.40 -2.58 5.59
N VAL A 152 -21.65 -2.70 6.69
CA VAL A 152 -22.04 -3.46 7.90
C VAL A 152 -22.53 -2.53 9.03
N ALA A 153 -22.66 -1.22 8.76
CA ALA A 153 -23.04 -0.21 9.75
C ALA A 153 -24.29 0.61 9.34
N ALA A 154 -25.16 0.06 8.50
CA ALA A 154 -26.49 0.59 8.20
C ALA A 154 -27.55 -0.47 8.56
#